data_AF-A0A1M6CGQ9-F1
#
_entry.id   AF-A0A1M6CGQ9-F1
#
_cell.length_a   1.000
_cell.length_b   1.000
_cell.length_c   1.000
_cell.angle_alpha   90.00
_cell.angle_beta   90.00
_cell.angle_gamma   90.00
#
_symmetry.space_group_name_H-M   'P 1'
#
loop_
_entity.id
_entity.type
_entity.pdbx_description
1 polymer ?
#
loop_
_entity_poly.entity_id
_entity_poly.type
_entity_poly.pdbx_seq_one_letter_code
_entity_poly.pdbx_strand_id
1 'polypeptide(L)'
;MKDKLVILLAKIGVFFANCDGCYDQCEKNFIRNFIALLSEKNFIDSSTNEILEGIEGKVISIDIVIQETKSFVDLLQEIEKDACLSAIEDFIEQLIKSDGVIHAKEAENFTLWKQGVRIIKE
;
A
#
# COMPACT_ATOMS: atom_id res chain seq x y z
N MET A 1 -0.34 -10.41 -12.22
CA MET A 1 -1.29 -9.29 -11.97
C MET A 1 -1.65 -9.25 -10.49
N LYS A 2 -2.21 -10.34 -9.93
CA LYS A 2 -2.51 -10.45 -8.49
C LYS A 2 -1.29 -10.21 -7.60
N ASP A 3 -0.16 -10.84 -7.89
CA ASP A 3 1.06 -10.70 -7.07
C ASP A 3 1.59 -9.26 -7.06
N LYS A 4 1.53 -8.57 -8.21
CA LYS A 4 1.92 -7.14 -8.30
C LYS A 4 1.02 -6.24 -7.46
N LEU A 5 -0.28 -6.51 -7.45
CA LEU A 5 -1.24 -5.79 -6.60
C LEU A 5 -0.94 -6.03 -5.12
N VAL A 6 -0.70 -7.28 -4.74
CA VAL A 6 -0.38 -7.62 -3.35
C VAL A 6 0.91 -6.95 -2.89
N ILE A 7 1.96 -7.00 -3.71
CA ILE A 7 3.23 -6.34 -3.40
C ILE A 7 3.04 -4.83 -3.26
N LEU A 8 2.25 -4.20 -4.12
CA LEU A 8 1.91 -2.78 -4.02
C LEU A 8 1.19 -2.46 -2.71
N LEU A 9 0.13 -3.21 -2.38
CA LEU A 9 -0.64 -3.02 -1.14
C LEU A 9 0.23 -3.22 0.11
N ALA A 10 1.14 -4.19 0.09
CA ALA A 10 2.07 -4.41 1.19
C ALA A 10 3.04 -3.22 1.36
N LYS A 11 3.59 -2.68 0.26
CA LYS A 11 4.46 -1.49 0.31
C LYS A 11 3.73 -0.25 0.81
N ILE A 12 2.49 -0.06 0.37
CA ILE A 12 1.59 0.99 0.89
C ILE A 12 1.41 0.79 2.40
N GLY A 13 1.09 -0.43 2.83
CA GLY A 13 0.94 -0.80 4.23
C GLY A 13 2.16 -0.43 5.07
N VAL A 14 3.34 -0.87 4.66
CA VAL A 14 4.62 -0.60 5.34
C VAL A 14 4.92 0.90 5.42
N PHE A 15 4.68 1.62 4.34
CA PHE A 15 4.95 3.06 4.28
C PHE A 15 4.06 3.86 5.24
N PHE A 16 2.75 3.63 5.20
CA PHE A 16 1.81 4.36 6.05
C PHE A 16 1.92 3.97 7.52
N ALA A 17 2.20 2.69 7.80
CA ALA A 17 2.51 2.24 9.15
C ALA A 17 3.71 3.02 9.72
N ASN A 18 4.81 3.14 8.96
CA ASN A 18 6.04 3.80 9.41
C ASN A 18 6.00 5.35 9.31
N CYS A 19 4.84 5.98 9.10
CA CYS A 19 4.77 7.44 8.96
C CYS A 19 5.04 8.19 10.27
N ASP A 20 4.67 7.60 11.42
CA ASP A 20 4.85 8.22 12.73
C ASP A 20 6.27 8.07 13.30
N GLY A 21 7.06 7.13 12.74
CA GLY A 21 8.44 6.82 13.14
C GLY A 21 8.54 5.77 14.26
N CYS A 22 7.44 5.13 14.64
CA CYS A 22 7.39 4.08 15.67
C CYS A 22 7.36 2.68 15.03
N TYR A 23 8.45 2.35 14.31
CA TYR A 23 8.67 1.04 13.67
C TYR A 23 8.95 -0.09 14.69
N ASP A 24 8.04 -0.36 15.62
CA ASP A 24 8.37 -1.20 16.79
C ASP A 24 7.79 -2.62 16.71
N GLN A 25 6.46 -2.81 16.67
CA GLN A 25 5.91 -4.19 16.66
C GLN A 25 4.51 -4.33 16.04
N CYS A 26 3.66 -3.31 16.18
CA CYS A 26 2.30 -3.31 15.62
C CYS A 26 2.31 -3.39 14.08
N GLU A 27 3.27 -2.74 13.45
CA GLU A 27 3.39 -2.64 11.99
C GLU A 27 3.91 -3.95 11.37
N LYS A 28 4.86 -4.61 12.04
CA LYS A 28 5.32 -5.96 11.67
C LYS A 28 4.18 -6.97 11.80
N ASN A 29 3.38 -6.86 12.85
CA ASN A 29 2.19 -7.68 13.02
C ASN A 29 1.13 -7.37 11.96
N PHE A 30 0.95 -6.11 11.56
CA PHE A 30 0.06 -5.75 10.47
C PHE A 30 0.50 -6.41 9.16
N ILE A 31 1.78 -6.27 8.78
CA ILE A 31 2.32 -6.88 7.56
C ILE A 31 2.17 -8.40 7.62
N ARG A 32 2.56 -9.04 8.73
CA ARG A 32 2.43 -10.49 8.90
C ARG A 32 0.97 -10.96 8.85
N ASN A 33 0.05 -10.25 9.50
CA ASN A 33 -1.37 -10.58 9.47
C ASN A 33 -1.95 -10.38 8.07
N PHE A 34 -1.53 -9.34 7.34
CA PHE A 34 -1.93 -9.08 5.97
C PHE A 34 -1.43 -10.17 5.03
N ILE A 35 -0.15 -10.54 5.12
CA ILE A 35 0.46 -11.65 4.37
C ILE A 35 -0.25 -12.97 4.70
N ALA A 36 -0.48 -13.25 5.98
CA ALA A 36 -1.16 -14.46 6.43
C ALA A 36 -2.59 -14.55 5.87
N LEU A 37 -3.37 -13.46 5.93
CA LEU A 37 -4.71 -13.38 5.34
C LEU A 37 -4.69 -13.66 3.84
N LEU A 38 -3.72 -13.09 3.12
CA LEU A 38 -3.59 -13.30 1.68
C LEU A 38 -3.16 -14.74 1.35
N SER A 39 -2.27 -15.32 2.16
CA SER A 39 -1.85 -16.71 2.03
C SER A 39 -3.00 -17.68 2.32
N GLU A 40 -3.77 -17.46 3.39
CA GLU A 40 -4.93 -18.29 3.77
C GLU A 40 -6.00 -18.29 2.68
N LYS A 41 -6.15 -17.17 1.96
CA LYS A 41 -7.10 -17.04 0.85
C LYS A 41 -6.52 -17.54 -0.49
N ASN A 42 -5.33 -18.14 -0.51
CA ASN A 42 -4.59 -18.55 -1.72
C ASN A 42 -4.43 -17.42 -2.75
N PHE A 43 -4.29 -16.18 -2.28
CA PHE A 43 -4.08 -15.01 -3.15
C PHE A 43 -2.61 -14.78 -3.52
N ILE A 44 -1.68 -15.42 -2.80
CA ILE A 44 -0.24 -15.34 -3.03
C ILE A 44 0.41 -16.72 -3.07
N ASP A 45 1.49 -16.83 -3.85
CA ASP A 45 2.36 -18.00 -3.89
C ASP A 45 3.58 -17.83 -2.97
N SER A 46 4.39 -18.89 -2.83
CA SER A 46 5.60 -18.88 -2.00
C SER A 46 6.61 -17.82 -2.45
N SER A 47 6.72 -17.55 -3.75
CA SER A 47 7.61 -16.54 -4.33
C SER A 47 7.22 -15.13 -3.87
N THR A 48 5.92 -14.85 -3.83
CA THR A 48 5.38 -13.56 -3.37
C THR A 48 5.57 -13.40 -1.87
N ASN A 49 5.49 -14.48 -1.10
CA ASN A 49 5.77 -14.47 0.33
C ASN A 49 7.23 -14.06 0.63
N GLU A 50 8.21 -14.61 -0.09
CA GLU A 50 9.63 -14.21 0.06
C GLU A 50 9.86 -12.73 -0.28
N ILE A 51 9.19 -12.21 -1.30
CA ILE A 51 9.26 -10.78 -1.65
C ILE A 51 8.69 -9.93 -0.51
N LEU A 52 7.57 -10.36 0.07
CA LEU A 52 6.89 -9.66 1.16
C LEU A 52 7.73 -9.64 2.44
N GLU A 53 8.40 -10.74 2.78
CA GLU A 53 9.38 -10.79 3.88
C GLU A 53 10.55 -9.83 3.63
N GLY A 54 11.00 -9.70 2.38
CA GLY A 54 12.07 -8.77 1.98
C GLY A 54 11.66 -7.28 1.89
N ILE A 55 10.40 -6.95 2.19
CA ILE A 55 9.93 -5.56 2.34
C ILE A 55 10.09 -5.09 3.79
N GLU A 56 10.09 -6.02 4.76
CA GLU A 56 10.34 -5.72 6.18
C GLU A 56 11.74 -5.10 6.33
N GLY A 57 11.83 -3.86 6.82
CA GLY A 57 13.09 -3.12 6.98
C GLY A 57 13.57 -2.30 5.79
N LYS A 58 12.82 -2.23 4.67
CA LYS A 58 13.11 -1.27 3.59
C LYS A 58 12.53 0.11 3.91
N VAL A 59 13.33 1.15 3.68
CA VAL A 59 12.84 2.53 3.68
C VAL A 59 12.05 2.73 2.39
N ILE A 60 10.73 2.75 2.52
CA ILE A 60 9.81 3.11 1.44
C ILE A 60 9.51 4.59 1.57
N SER A 61 9.60 5.35 0.47
CA SER A 61 9.20 6.74 0.43
C SER A 61 7.84 6.91 -0.26
N ILE A 62 7.19 8.05 -0.03
CA ILE A 62 5.94 8.41 -0.68
C ILE A 62 6.07 8.40 -2.22
N ASP A 63 7.20 8.85 -2.76
CA ASP A 63 7.47 8.85 -4.20
C ASP A 63 7.48 7.43 -4.78
N ILE A 64 8.08 6.47 -4.07
CA ILE A 64 8.09 5.06 -4.49
C ILE A 64 6.66 4.53 -4.52
N VAL A 65 5.87 4.82 -3.47
CA VAL A 65 4.46 4.38 -3.41
C VAL A 65 3.65 4.97 -4.56
N ILE A 66 3.79 6.27 -4.86
CA ILE A 66 3.11 6.93 -5.98
C ILE A 66 3.54 6.30 -7.31
N GLN A 67 4.85 6.15 -7.54
CA GLN A 67 5.38 5.62 -8.80
C GLN A 67 4.92 4.18 -9.04
N GLU A 68 4.96 3.33 -8.02
CA GLU A 68 4.51 1.94 -8.14
C GLU A 68 2.99 1.84 -8.30
N THR A 69 2.22 2.72 -7.65
CA THR A 69 0.76 2.80 -7.87
C THR A 69 0.45 3.14 -9.31
N LYS A 70 1.09 4.19 -9.87
CA LYS A 70 0.94 4.55 -11.29
C LYS A 70 1.34 3.41 -12.21
N SER A 71 2.52 2.84 -11.98
CA SER A 71 3.05 1.74 -12.79
C SER A 71 2.12 0.52 -12.79
N PHE A 72 1.41 0.27 -11.68
CA PHE A 72 0.41 -0.78 -11.61
C PHE A 72 -0.87 -0.41 -12.37
N VAL A 73 -1.40 0.79 -12.13
CA VAL A 73 -2.65 1.28 -12.75
C VAL A 73 -2.51 1.40 -14.28
N ASP A 74 -1.33 1.75 -14.79
CA ASP A 74 -1.05 1.80 -16.23
C ASP A 74 -1.09 0.43 -16.92
N LEU A 75 -1.03 -0.68 -16.16
CA LEU A 75 -1.22 -2.04 -16.68
C LEU A 75 -2.70 -2.41 -16.83
N LEU A 76 -3.61 -1.63 -16.25
CA LEU A 76 -5.05 -1.89 -16.26
C LEU A 76 -5.71 -1.25 -17.49
N GLN A 77 -6.88 -1.77 -17.86
CA GLN A 77 -7.71 -1.11 -18.87
C GLN A 77 -8.22 0.23 -18.32
N GLU A 78 -8.41 1.22 -19.19
CA GLU A 78 -8.82 2.59 -18.79
C GLU A 78 -10.09 2.60 -17.91
N ILE A 79 -11.04 1.69 -18.19
CA ILE A 79 -12.28 1.53 -17.41
C ILE A 79 -12.05 0.99 -15.99
N GLU A 80 -10.95 0.27 -15.76
CA GLU A 80 -10.60 -0.33 -14.47
C GLU A 80 -9.71 0.59 -13.62
N LYS A 81 -9.07 1.59 -14.23
CA LYS A 81 -8.10 2.47 -13.55
C LYS A 81 -8.72 3.24 -12.38
N ASP A 82 -9.84 3.92 -12.63
CA ASP A 82 -10.52 4.71 -11.59
C ASP A 82 -11.05 3.84 -10.45
N ALA A 83 -11.60 2.67 -10.78
CA ALA A 83 -12.07 1.70 -9.79
C ALA A 83 -10.92 1.16 -8.93
N CYS A 84 -9.78 0.85 -9.56
CA CYS A 84 -8.59 0.40 -8.82
C CYS A 84 -8.01 1.50 -7.93
N LEU A 85 -7.91 2.73 -8.43
CA LEU A 85 -7.43 3.87 -7.64
C LEU A 85 -8.33 4.13 -6.44
N SER A 86 -9.66 4.07 -6.63
CA SER A 86 -10.62 4.21 -5.54
C SER A 86 -10.47 3.11 -4.50
N ALA A 87 -10.27 1.86 -4.92
CA ALA A 87 -10.05 0.75 -3.99
C ALA A 87 -8.74 0.88 -3.19
N ILE A 88 -7.68 1.42 -3.81
CA ILE A 88 -6.42 1.72 -3.11
C ILE A 88 -6.60 2.91 -2.15
N GLU A 89 -7.37 3.93 -2.55
CA GLU A 89 -7.72 5.07 -1.68
C GLU A 89 -8.46 4.59 -0.43
N ASP A 90 -9.48 3.75 -0.58
CA ASP A 90 -10.24 3.15 0.52
C ASP A 90 -9.35 2.28 1.43
N PHE A 91 -8.40 1.56 0.85
CA PHE A 91 -7.44 0.74 1.60
C PHE A 91 -6.53 1.61 2.48
N ILE A 92 -5.94 2.67 1.92
CA ILE A 92 -5.10 3.61 2.68
C ILE A 92 -5.92 4.28 3.79
N GLU A 93 -7.14 4.69 3.47
CA GLU A 93 -8.01 5.35 4.44
C GLU A 93 -8.37 4.44 5.62
N GLN A 94 -8.66 3.16 5.37
CA GLN A 94 -8.88 2.17 6.43
C GLN A 94 -7.62 1.94 7.26
N LEU A 95 -6.45 1.93 6.62
CA LEU A 95 -5.17 1.72 7.28
C LEU A 95 -4.86 2.84 8.28
N ILE A 96 -4.91 4.10 7.84
CA ILE A 96 -4.58 5.27 8.69
C ILE A 96 -5.66 5.60 9.72
N LYS A 97 -6.85 4.97 9.63
CA LYS A 97 -7.92 5.07 10.62
C LYS A 97 -7.97 3.89 11.59
N SER A 98 -7.11 2.88 11.40
CA SER A 98 -7.22 1.60 12.10
C SER A 98 -7.04 1.70 13.62
N ASP A 99 -6.31 2.70 14.10
CA ASP A 99 -6.08 2.99 15.53
C ASP A 99 -7.07 4.02 16.09
N GLY A 100 -7.98 4.54 15.25
CA GLY A 100 -8.95 5.55 15.60
C GLY A 100 -8.42 6.99 15.57
N VAL A 101 -7.15 7.23 15.22
CA VAL A 101 -6.51 8.56 15.17
C VAL A 101 -5.64 8.69 13.93
N ILE A 102 -6.04 9.56 13.00
CA ILE A 102 -5.19 9.89 11.85
C ILE A 102 -4.11 10.87 12.29
N HIS A 103 -2.84 10.48 12.21
CA HIS A 103 -1.72 11.36 12.51
C HIS A 103 -1.48 12.37 11.38
N ALA A 104 -0.89 13.54 11.72
CA ALA A 104 -0.66 14.62 10.75
C ALA A 104 0.19 14.17 9.54
N LYS A 105 1.21 13.35 9.77
CA LYS A 105 2.07 12.81 8.70
C LYS A 105 1.34 11.82 7.79
N GLU A 106 0.44 10.99 8.35
CA GLU A 106 -0.38 10.07 7.56
C GLU A 106 -1.36 10.85 6.67
N ALA A 107 -1.99 11.88 7.21
CA ALA A 107 -2.88 12.77 6.44
C ALA A 107 -2.14 13.54 5.33
N GLU A 108 -0.93 14.04 5.62
CA GLU A 108 -0.06 14.71 4.65
C GLU A 108 0.33 13.74 3.53
N ASN A 109 0.86 12.57 3.87
CA ASN A 109 1.28 11.57 2.90
C ASN A 109 0.10 10.99 2.11
N PHE A 110 -1.08 10.84 2.71
CA PHE A 110 -2.28 10.43 1.98
C PHE A 110 -2.71 11.50 0.96
N THR A 111 -2.57 12.78 1.31
CA THR A 111 -2.82 13.90 0.39
C THR A 111 -1.83 13.90 -0.76
N LEU A 112 -0.53 13.72 -0.46
CA LEU A 112 0.52 13.60 -1.47
C LEU A 112 0.28 12.41 -2.40
N TRP A 113 -0.11 11.26 -1.86
CA TRP A 113 -0.47 10.09 -2.65
C TRP A 113 -1.62 10.41 -3.63
N LYS A 114 -2.72 10.99 -3.14
CA LYS A 114 -3.89 11.35 -3.97
C LYS A 114 -3.53 12.32 -5.10
N GLN A 115 -2.74 13.35 -4.79
CA GLN A 115 -2.26 14.31 -5.78
C GLN A 115 -1.30 13.65 -6.78
N GLY A 116 -0.45 12.76 -6.29
CA GLY A 116 0.52 12.03 -7.08
C GLY A 116 -0.15 11.14 -8.11
N VAL A 117 -1.12 10.31 -7.70
CA VAL A 117 -1.72 9.27 -8.57
C VAL A 117 -2.82 9.78 -9.49
N ARG A 118 -3.49 10.88 -9.16
CA ARG A 118 -4.48 11.49 -10.04
C ARG A 118 -3.76 12.17 -11.20
N ILE A 119 -3.90 11.59 -12.39
CA ILE A 119 -3.43 12.19 -13.64
C ILE A 119 -4.16 13.52 -13.78
N ILE A 120 -3.44 14.64 -13.68
CA ILE A 120 -3.92 15.91 -14.20
C ILE A 120 -4.07 15.68 -15.70
N LYS A 121 -5.30 15.45 -16.16
CA LYS A 121 -5.64 15.62 -17.57
C LYS A 121 -5.54 17.11 -17.85
N GLU A 122 -4.41 17.56 -18.40
CA GLU A 122 -4.35 18.81 -19.16
C GLU A 122 -5.20 18.71 -20.42
#